data_AF-A0A2T2P2H6-F1
#
_entry.id   AF-A0A2T2P2H6-F1
#
_cell.length_a   1.000
_cell.length_b   1.000
_cell.length_c   1.000
_cell.angle_alpha   90.00
_cell.angle_beta   90.00
_cell.angle_gamma   90.00
#
_symmetry.space_group_name_H-M   'P 1'
#
loop_
_entity.id
_entity.type
_entity.pdbx_description
1 polymer ?
#
loop_
_entity_poly.entity_id
_entity_poly.type
_entity_poly.pdbx_seq_one_letter_code
_entity_poly.pdbx_strand_id
1 'polypeptide(L)'
;MVNVKQIAEMGAYVKLLEYDNIDGMILLSELSRRRIRSIQKLIRVGRNEVVVVLRVDKDKGYIDLSKRRVSPEDIVKCEERYNKSKMVHSIMRHVAEKTNTPIEELYQTIGWPLNKKYGHSIDAFKLSITNPDVWNDITFPNDVVKEELQSYIGKRLMPQPTKVRSDIEVTCFGYEGIDAVKTALRCAEAKNTADTQVKVKLVSPPLYGMSLRVPY
;
A
#
# COMPACT_ATOMS: atom_id res chain seq x y z
N MET A 1 4.77 0.87 13.34
CA MET A 1 3.83 1.97 13.67
C MET A 1 3.09 1.68 14.97
N VAL A 2 2.83 2.70 15.79
CA VAL A 2 2.15 2.53 17.10
C VAL A 2 0.92 3.44 17.22
N ASN A 3 -0.10 2.98 17.94
CA ASN A 3 -1.29 3.78 18.27
C ASN A 3 -1.23 4.23 19.73
N VAL A 4 -1.50 5.51 20.00
CA VAL A 4 -1.42 6.05 21.35
C VAL A 4 -2.71 5.76 22.12
N LYS A 5 -2.62 4.99 23.20
CA LYS A 5 -3.76 4.62 24.05
C LYS A 5 -4.00 5.61 25.17
N GLN A 6 -2.94 5.95 25.90
CA GLN A 6 -3.04 6.82 27.07
C GLN A 6 -1.75 7.61 27.27
N ILE A 7 -1.87 8.81 27.80
CA ILE A 7 -0.74 9.66 28.19
C ILE A 7 -0.74 9.72 29.71
N ALA A 8 0.36 9.35 30.34
CA ALA A 8 0.59 9.40 31.77
C ALA A 8 1.75 10.36 32.11
N GLU A 9 1.96 10.64 33.40
CA GLU A 9 3.03 11.55 33.83
C GLU A 9 4.44 11.02 33.54
N MET A 10 4.62 9.70 33.50
CA MET A 10 5.93 9.09 33.19
C MET A 10 6.19 8.88 31.69
N GLY A 11 5.14 8.92 30.85
CA GLY A 11 5.28 8.62 29.42
C GLY A 11 3.94 8.39 28.71
N ALA A 12 4.01 7.96 27.46
CA ALA A 12 2.84 7.59 26.67
C ALA A 12 2.76 6.07 26.50
N TYR A 13 1.63 5.48 26.90
CA TYR A 13 1.31 4.08 26.63
C TYR A 13 0.74 3.96 25.22
N VAL A 14 1.33 3.07 24.44
CA VAL A 14 1.02 2.86 23.03
C VAL A 14 0.86 1.38 22.73
N LYS A 15 0.11 1.05 21.68
CA LYS A 15 -0.04 -0.30 21.16
C LYS A 15 0.70 -0.44 19.84
N LEU A 16 1.50 -1.49 19.71
CA LEU A 16 2.20 -1.80 18.47
C LEU A 16 1.25 -2.50 17.50
N LEU A 17 0.81 -1.79 16.45
CA LEU A 17 -0.16 -2.33 15.48
C LEU A 17 0.43 -3.46 14.61
N GLU A 18 1.75 -3.56 14.53
CA GLU A 18 2.47 -4.56 13.73
C GLU A 18 2.68 -5.89 14.46
N TYR A 19 2.64 -5.87 15.79
CA TYR A 19 2.96 -7.00 16.65
C TYR A 19 1.80 -7.24 17.61
N ASP A 20 0.65 -7.65 17.06
CA ASP A 20 -0.52 -8.09 17.82
C ASP A 20 -1.01 -7.13 18.93
N ASN A 21 -0.86 -5.81 18.71
CA ASN A 21 -1.27 -4.79 19.68
C ASN A 21 -0.61 -4.94 21.06
N ILE A 22 0.60 -5.49 21.12
CA ILE A 22 1.42 -5.53 22.35
C ILE A 22 1.58 -4.11 22.89
N ASP A 23 1.53 -4.00 24.21
CA ASP A 23 1.67 -2.72 24.89
C ASP A 23 3.14 -2.29 24.94
N GLY A 24 3.38 -1.02 24.65
CA GLY A 24 4.68 -0.38 24.71
C GLY A 24 4.60 0.97 25.39
N MET A 25 5.75 1.48 25.84
CA MET A 25 5.86 2.75 26.54
C MET A 25 6.86 3.66 25.84
N ILE A 26 6.46 4.90 25.60
CA ILE A 26 7.37 5.96 25.14
C ILE A 26 7.71 6.84 26.33
N LEU A 27 8.99 6.88 26.72
CA LEU A 27 9.47 7.78 27.77
C LEU A 27 9.37 9.23 27.29
N LEU A 28 9.06 10.15 28.22
CA LEU A 28 8.99 11.59 27.92
C LEU A 28 10.30 12.14 27.34
N SER A 29 11.44 11.66 27.84
CA SER A 29 12.78 12.03 27.35
C SER A 29 13.05 11.60 25.90
N GLU A 30 12.31 10.61 25.41
CA GLU A 30 12.44 10.04 24.06
C GLU A 30 11.29 10.48 23.13
N LEU A 31 10.47 11.46 23.55
CA LEU A 31 9.33 11.99 22.78
C LEU A 31 9.74 13.02 21.72
N SER A 32 10.70 13.90 22.05
CA SER A 32 11.10 15.01 21.18
C SER A 32 12.57 15.37 21.37
N ARG A 33 13.19 15.91 20.32
CA ARG A 33 14.55 16.48 20.37
C ARG A 33 14.57 17.89 20.98
N ARG A 34 13.43 18.60 21.01
CA ARG A 34 13.32 20.00 21.47
C ARG A 34 12.60 20.06 22.82
N ARG A 35 12.82 21.14 23.59
CA ARG A 35 12.12 21.38 24.86
C ARG A 35 10.61 21.44 24.63
N ILE A 36 9.88 20.63 25.38
CA ILE A 36 8.44 20.42 25.22
C ILE A 36 7.69 21.42 26.09
N ARG A 37 6.77 22.21 25.49
CA ARG A 37 5.83 23.07 26.25
C ARG A 37 4.56 22.31 26.68
N SER A 38 4.06 21.41 25.82
CA SER A 38 2.89 20.58 26.10
C SER A 38 2.96 19.28 25.30
N ILE A 39 2.77 18.15 26.00
CA ILE A 39 2.81 16.79 25.44
C ILE A 39 1.64 16.56 24.47
N GLN A 40 0.46 17.09 24.81
CA GLN A 40 -0.78 16.94 24.02
C GLN A 40 -0.69 17.52 22.60
N LYS A 41 0.26 18.44 22.36
CA LYS A 41 0.51 18.99 21.01
C LYS A 41 1.33 18.04 20.14
N LEU A 42 2.23 17.27 20.75
CA LEU A 42 3.15 16.36 20.04
C LEU A 42 2.55 14.98 19.82
N ILE A 43 1.74 14.53 20.78
CA ILE A 43 1.09 13.22 20.75
C ILE A 43 -0.36 13.40 21.17
N ARG A 44 -1.28 12.80 20.42
CA ARG A 44 -2.69 12.74 20.76
C ARG A 44 -3.12 11.30 20.90
N VAL A 45 -3.97 11.05 21.90
CA VAL A 45 -4.63 9.76 22.08
C VAL A 45 -5.42 9.41 20.81
N GLY A 46 -5.32 8.15 20.38
CA GLY A 46 -5.97 7.60 19.21
C GLY A 46 -5.21 7.83 17.88
N ARG A 47 -4.13 8.63 17.87
CA ARG A 47 -3.31 8.82 16.66
C ARG A 47 -2.23 7.76 16.51
N ASN A 48 -1.87 7.50 15.26
CA ASN A 48 -0.75 6.64 14.90
C ASN A 48 0.52 7.46 14.80
N GLU A 49 1.60 6.95 15.37
CA GLU A 49 2.91 7.57 15.40
C GLU A 49 3.98 6.55 14.96
N VAL A 50 5.03 7.05 14.30
CA VAL A 50 6.20 6.25 13.96
C VAL A 50 7.23 6.37 15.08
N VAL A 51 7.67 5.24 15.59
CA VAL A 51 8.64 5.13 16.70
C VAL A 51 9.59 3.97 16.43
N VAL A 52 10.75 4.01 17.08
CA VAL A 52 11.77 2.95 17.05
C VAL A 52 11.80 2.25 18.40
N VAL A 53 11.95 0.93 18.37
CA VAL A 53 12.13 0.10 19.56
C VAL A 53 13.54 0.29 20.12
N LEU A 54 13.65 0.58 21.41
CA LEU A 54 14.92 0.70 22.12
C LEU A 54 15.28 -0.60 22.83
N ARG A 55 14.37 -1.08 23.67
CA ARG A 55 14.58 -2.25 24.52
C ARG A 55 13.31 -3.07 24.58
N VAL A 56 13.48 -4.39 24.59
CA VAL A 56 12.39 -5.35 24.77
C VAL A 56 12.71 -6.17 26.01
N ASP A 57 11.80 -6.16 26.96
CA ASP A 57 11.83 -7.03 28.13
C ASP A 57 10.84 -8.18 27.89
N LYS A 58 11.39 -9.39 27.67
CA LYS A 58 10.59 -10.57 27.32
C LYS A 58 9.88 -11.17 28.53
N ASP A 59 10.41 -10.95 29.74
CA ASP A 59 9.87 -11.57 30.96
C ASP A 59 8.61 -10.83 31.42
N LYS A 60 8.63 -9.49 31.29
CA LYS A 60 7.49 -8.64 31.67
C LYS A 60 6.63 -8.18 30.50
N GLY A 61 7.06 -8.43 29.27
CA GLY A 61 6.35 -8.01 28.05
C GLY A 61 6.38 -6.50 27.79
N TYR A 62 7.31 -5.76 28.39
CA TYR A 62 7.43 -4.31 28.21
C TYR A 62 8.35 -3.98 27.02
N ILE A 63 7.92 -3.01 26.21
CA ILE A 63 8.68 -2.50 25.07
C ILE A 63 8.92 -1.00 25.26
N ASP A 64 10.19 -0.62 25.38
CA ASP A 64 10.60 0.78 25.42
C ASP A 64 10.74 1.33 24.00
N LEU A 65 10.08 2.45 23.74
CA LEU A 65 9.97 3.05 22.41
C LEU A 65 10.52 4.48 22.43
N SER A 66 11.05 4.92 21.29
CA SER A 66 11.54 6.28 21.08
C SER A 66 11.01 6.88 19.79
N LYS A 67 10.44 8.09 19.89
CA LYS A 67 10.09 8.93 18.74
C LYS A 67 11.26 9.85 18.35
N ARG A 68 12.12 10.19 19.30
CA ARG A 68 13.25 11.12 19.12
C ARG A 68 14.30 10.61 18.13
N ARG A 69 14.55 9.30 18.12
CA ARG A 69 15.62 8.69 17.30
C ARG A 69 15.21 8.40 15.86
N VAL A 70 13.95 8.62 15.50
CA VAL A 70 13.45 8.38 14.14
C VAL A 70 13.94 9.50 13.21
N SER A 71 14.56 9.13 12.11
CA SER A 71 14.93 10.06 11.04
C SER A 71 13.76 10.26 10.07
N PRO A 72 13.63 11.40 9.38
CA PRO A 72 12.52 11.63 8.45
C PRO A 72 12.45 10.58 7.33
N GLU A 73 13.60 10.08 6.86
CA GLU A 73 13.66 8.99 5.87
C GLU A 73 13.08 7.67 6.43
N ASP A 74 13.31 7.39 7.71
CA ASP A 74 12.81 6.19 8.37
C ASP A 74 11.29 6.28 8.60
N ILE A 75 10.75 7.49 8.76
CA ILE A 75 9.30 7.72 8.86
C ILE A 75 8.64 7.23 7.57
N VAL A 76 9.11 7.70 6.41
CA VAL A 76 8.54 7.34 5.10
C VAL A 76 8.65 5.83 4.87
N LYS A 77 9.84 5.24 5.12
CA LYS A 77 10.04 3.79 4.98
C LYS A 77 9.12 2.98 5.91
N CYS A 78 8.90 3.44 7.14
CA CYS A 78 8.01 2.78 8.08
C CYS A 78 6.55 2.90 7.64
N GLU A 79 6.11 4.07 7.17
CA GLU A 79 4.76 4.27 6.63
C GLU A 79 4.50 3.38 5.42
N GLU A 80 5.46 3.26 4.50
CA GLU A 80 5.37 2.36 3.35
C GLU A 80 5.24 0.90 3.79
N ARG A 81 6.11 0.43 4.70
CA ARG A 81 6.06 -0.94 5.25
C ARG A 81 4.74 -1.22 5.96
N TYR A 82 4.25 -0.25 6.75
CA TYR A 82 2.99 -0.36 7.44
C TYR A 82 1.81 -0.43 6.46
N ASN A 83 1.80 0.40 5.41
CA ASN A 83 0.76 0.38 4.39
C ASN A 83 0.75 -0.96 3.62
N LYS A 84 1.93 -1.47 3.27
CA LYS A 84 2.09 -2.81 2.67
C LYS A 84 1.52 -3.90 3.60
N SER A 85 1.87 -3.87 4.88
CA SER A 85 1.43 -4.86 5.88
C SER A 85 -0.06 -4.76 6.18
N LYS A 86 -0.63 -3.56 6.26
CA LYS A 86 -2.06 -3.31 6.40
C LYS A 86 -2.85 -3.85 5.22
N MET A 87 -2.32 -3.70 4.00
CA MET A 87 -2.95 -4.28 2.81
C MET A 87 -3.00 -5.80 2.89
N VAL A 88 -1.88 -6.45 3.27
CA VAL A 88 -1.80 -7.91 3.50
C VAL A 88 -2.77 -8.34 4.58
N HIS A 89 -2.81 -7.66 5.73
CA HIS A 89 -3.72 -7.97 6.82
C HIS A 89 -5.19 -7.86 6.39
N SER A 90 -5.54 -6.86 5.59
CA SER A 90 -6.88 -6.72 5.02
C SER A 90 -7.24 -7.85 4.05
N ILE A 91 -6.28 -8.39 3.28
CA ILE A 91 -6.50 -9.57 2.43
C ILE A 91 -6.73 -10.81 3.29
N MET A 92 -5.82 -11.06 4.25
CA MET A 92 -5.90 -12.24 5.12
C MET A 92 -7.17 -12.24 5.97
N ARG A 93 -7.61 -11.08 6.45
CA ARG A 93 -8.88 -10.94 7.19
C ARG A 93 -10.08 -11.30 6.32
N HIS A 94 -10.14 -10.81 5.08
CA HIS A 94 -11.24 -11.12 4.16
C HIS A 94 -11.29 -12.60 3.83
N VAL A 95 -10.13 -13.23 3.62
CA VAL A 95 -10.04 -14.68 3.42
C VAL A 95 -10.51 -15.42 4.67
N ALA A 96 -10.02 -15.05 5.86
CA ALA A 96 -10.41 -15.64 7.14
C ALA A 96 -11.93 -15.56 7.40
N GLU A 97 -12.54 -14.40 7.15
CA GLU A 97 -13.99 -14.18 7.33
C GLU A 97 -14.83 -15.08 6.40
N LYS A 98 -14.32 -15.38 5.20
CA LYS A 98 -15.01 -16.26 4.24
C LYS A 98 -14.81 -17.75 4.53
N THR A 99 -13.60 -18.13 4.92
CA THR A 99 -13.25 -19.54 5.16
C THR A 99 -13.51 -19.98 6.59
N ASN A 100 -13.93 -19.07 7.49
CA ASN A 100 -14.10 -19.30 8.93
C ASN A 100 -12.87 -19.93 9.59
N THR A 101 -11.67 -19.69 9.04
CA THR A 101 -10.41 -20.18 9.58
C THR A 101 -9.77 -19.11 10.48
N PRO A 102 -9.13 -19.47 11.59
CA PRO A 102 -8.45 -18.51 12.44
C PRO A 102 -7.34 -17.79 11.66
N ILE A 103 -7.25 -16.47 11.86
CA ILE A 103 -6.30 -15.64 11.12
C ILE A 103 -4.84 -16.01 11.41
N GLU A 104 -4.56 -16.51 12.61
CA GLU A 104 -3.23 -16.93 13.05
C GLU A 104 -2.69 -18.11 12.21
N GLU A 105 -3.52 -19.12 11.93
CA GLU A 105 -3.13 -20.26 11.10
C GLU A 105 -2.80 -19.82 9.67
N LEU A 106 -3.56 -18.87 9.11
CA LEU A 106 -3.27 -18.29 7.80
C LEU A 106 -1.93 -17.54 7.78
N TYR A 107 -1.60 -16.83 8.87
CA TYR A 107 -0.30 -16.17 8.98
C TYR A 107 0.86 -17.16 9.13
N GLN A 108 0.68 -18.24 9.89
CA GLN A 108 1.70 -19.28 10.09
C GLN A 108 2.01 -20.03 8.80
N THR A 109 0.96 -20.38 8.04
CA THR A 109 1.06 -21.21 6.84
C THR A 109 1.43 -20.41 5.59
N ILE A 110 0.84 -19.22 5.41
CA ILE A 110 1.00 -18.43 4.19
C ILE A 110 1.87 -17.19 4.47
N GLY A 111 1.54 -16.43 5.51
CA GLY A 111 2.14 -15.12 5.78
C GLY A 111 3.65 -15.16 6.02
N TRP A 112 4.09 -15.93 7.02
CA TRP A 112 5.50 -15.98 7.46
C TRP A 112 6.44 -16.66 6.45
N PRO A 113 6.09 -17.79 5.81
CA PRO A 113 6.94 -18.41 4.79
C PRO A 113 7.17 -17.47 3.59
N LEU A 114 6.11 -16.81 3.11
CA LEU A 114 6.21 -15.81 2.03
C LEU A 114 7.10 -14.64 2.42
N ASN A 115 6.95 -14.13 3.65
CA ASN A 115 7.74 -13.03 4.15
C ASN A 115 9.23 -13.39 4.23
N LYS A 116 9.55 -14.62 4.63
CA LYS A 116 10.93 -15.12 4.72
C LYS A 116 11.60 -15.28 3.36
N LYS A 117 10.84 -15.65 2.31
CA LYS A 117 11.37 -15.90 0.96
C LYS A 117 11.54 -14.62 0.13
N TYR A 118 10.57 -13.71 0.18
CA TYR A 118 10.53 -12.51 -0.67
C TYR A 118 10.77 -11.20 0.09
N GLY A 119 11.02 -11.26 1.40
CA GLY A 119 11.24 -10.11 2.27
C GLY A 119 9.97 -9.38 2.71
N HIS A 120 8.94 -9.30 1.86
CA HIS A 120 7.60 -8.83 2.22
C HIS A 120 6.50 -9.61 1.49
N SER A 121 5.47 -10.03 2.22
CA SER A 121 4.35 -10.81 1.66
C SER A 121 3.60 -10.10 0.50
N ILE A 122 3.60 -8.77 0.44
CA ILE A 122 2.93 -8.03 -0.63
C ILE A 122 3.67 -8.15 -1.96
N ASP A 123 5.01 -8.20 -1.91
CA ASP A 123 5.83 -8.26 -3.11
C ASP A 123 5.72 -9.68 -3.70
N ALA A 124 5.59 -10.70 -2.85
CA ALA A 124 5.21 -12.04 -3.27
C ALA A 124 3.80 -12.11 -3.87
N PHE A 125 2.82 -11.38 -3.33
CA PHE A 125 1.47 -11.32 -3.90
C PHE A 125 1.41 -10.59 -5.25
N LYS A 126 2.31 -9.65 -5.51
CA LYS A 126 2.43 -9.04 -6.85
C LYS A 126 3.07 -10.02 -7.82
N LEU A 127 4.15 -10.68 -7.40
CA LEU A 127 4.82 -11.70 -8.22
C LEU A 127 3.91 -12.87 -8.54
N SER A 128 2.99 -13.23 -7.64
CA SER A 128 2.07 -14.34 -7.86
C SER A 128 1.01 -14.08 -8.95
N ILE A 129 0.82 -12.82 -9.36
CA ILE A 129 -0.02 -12.47 -10.52
C ILE A 129 0.72 -12.79 -11.82
N THR A 130 2.03 -12.54 -11.88
CA THR A 130 2.85 -12.78 -13.06
C THR A 130 3.31 -14.24 -13.15
N ASN A 131 3.70 -14.83 -12.02
CA ASN A 131 4.23 -16.19 -11.92
C ASN A 131 3.45 -16.99 -10.85
N PRO A 132 2.62 -17.96 -11.24
CA PRO A 132 1.84 -18.76 -10.28
C PRO A 132 2.69 -19.69 -9.42
N ASP A 133 3.98 -19.88 -9.73
CA ASP A 133 4.89 -20.78 -9.01
C ASP A 133 5.21 -20.36 -7.57
N VAL A 134 4.90 -19.11 -7.21
CA VAL A 134 5.08 -18.59 -5.84
C VAL A 134 4.31 -19.43 -4.81
N TRP A 135 3.24 -20.11 -5.23
CA TRP A 135 2.37 -20.92 -4.38
C TRP A 135 2.78 -22.39 -4.25
N ASN A 136 3.77 -22.87 -5.01
CA ASN A 136 4.12 -24.30 -5.03
C ASN A 136 4.84 -24.77 -3.76
N ASP A 137 5.55 -23.87 -3.09
CA ASP A 137 6.30 -24.17 -1.86
C ASP A 137 5.46 -24.00 -0.59
N ILE A 138 4.16 -23.72 -0.71
CA ILE A 138 3.30 -23.35 0.42
C ILE A 138 2.25 -24.44 0.63
N THR A 139 2.25 -25.02 1.83
CA THR A 139 1.21 -25.95 2.26
C THR A 139 -0.03 -25.17 2.69
N PHE A 140 -1.06 -25.17 1.83
CA PHE A 140 -2.36 -24.62 2.15
C PHE A 140 -3.14 -25.59 3.04
N PRO A 141 -3.76 -25.13 4.13
CA PRO A 141 -4.65 -25.96 4.94
C PRO A 141 -5.93 -26.38 4.20
N ASN A 142 -6.34 -25.61 3.18
CA ASN A 142 -7.58 -25.84 2.45
C ASN A 142 -7.47 -25.29 1.02
N ASP A 143 -7.84 -26.06 -0.01
CA ASP A 143 -7.81 -25.61 -1.41
C ASP A 143 -8.74 -24.42 -1.67
N VAL A 144 -9.84 -24.34 -0.92
CA VAL A 144 -10.79 -23.21 -0.94
C VAL A 144 -10.12 -21.89 -0.54
N VAL A 145 -9.15 -21.92 0.38
CA VAL A 145 -8.39 -20.74 0.81
C VAL A 145 -7.53 -20.24 -0.35
N LYS A 146 -6.91 -21.15 -1.10
CA LYS A 146 -6.05 -20.80 -2.24
C LYS A 146 -6.83 -20.12 -3.35
N GLU A 147 -7.96 -20.69 -3.76
CA GLU A 147 -8.78 -20.11 -4.83
C GLU A 147 -9.35 -18.74 -4.46
N GLU A 148 -9.89 -18.59 -3.24
CA GLU A 148 -10.43 -17.30 -2.80
C GLU A 148 -9.33 -16.25 -2.65
N LEU A 149 -8.16 -16.63 -2.12
CA LEU A 149 -7.02 -15.74 -2.00
C LEU A 149 -6.51 -15.30 -3.38
N GLN A 150 -6.41 -16.20 -4.35
CA GLN A 150 -6.04 -15.86 -5.73
C GLN A 150 -7.08 -14.97 -6.41
N SER A 151 -8.37 -15.24 -6.23
CA SER A 151 -9.47 -14.41 -6.74
C SER A 151 -9.42 -13.00 -6.15
N TYR A 152 -9.16 -12.88 -4.85
CA TYR A 152 -9.08 -11.60 -4.16
C TYR A 152 -7.81 -10.81 -4.51
N ILE A 153 -6.66 -11.48 -4.61
CA ILE A 153 -5.41 -10.86 -5.09
C ILE A 153 -5.59 -10.38 -6.53
N GLY A 154 -6.17 -11.19 -7.41
CA GLY A 154 -6.49 -10.79 -8.78
C GLY A 154 -7.35 -9.53 -8.80
N LYS A 155 -8.46 -9.48 -8.05
CA LYS A 155 -9.34 -8.30 -8.03
C LYS A 155 -8.69 -7.04 -7.46
N ARG A 156 -7.86 -7.18 -6.42
CA ARG A 156 -7.36 -6.04 -5.63
C ARG A 156 -5.97 -5.56 -6.02
N LEU A 157 -5.08 -6.47 -6.41
CA LEU A 157 -3.71 -6.17 -6.79
C LEU A 157 -3.48 -6.16 -8.30
N MET A 158 -4.41 -6.67 -9.14
CA MET A 158 -4.27 -6.44 -10.57
C MET A 158 -4.30 -4.93 -10.83
N PRO A 159 -3.28 -4.40 -11.52
CA PRO A 159 -3.25 -3.01 -11.89
C PRO A 159 -4.47 -2.74 -12.77
N GLN A 160 -5.41 -1.99 -12.21
CA GLN A 160 -6.56 -1.51 -12.98
C GLN A 160 -6.01 -0.67 -14.14
N PRO A 161 -6.57 -0.81 -15.35
CA PRO A 161 -6.02 -0.16 -16.52
C PRO A 161 -6.03 1.36 -16.31
N THR A 162 -4.84 1.94 -16.31
CA THR A 162 -4.66 3.35 -15.94
C THR A 162 -5.08 4.21 -17.12
N LYS A 163 -5.91 5.22 -16.85
CA LYS A 163 -6.30 6.22 -17.84
C LYS A 163 -5.25 7.32 -17.84
N VAL A 164 -4.34 7.29 -18.81
CA VAL A 164 -3.42 8.39 -19.09
C VAL A 164 -4.17 9.43 -19.90
N ARG A 165 -4.05 10.70 -19.51
CA ARG A 165 -4.63 11.83 -20.23
C ARG A 165 -3.51 12.77 -20.65
N SER A 166 -3.51 13.17 -21.91
CA SER A 166 -2.54 14.09 -22.48
C SER A 166 -3.24 15.09 -23.37
N ASP A 167 -2.91 16.36 -23.18
CA ASP A 167 -3.40 17.44 -24.05
C ASP A 167 -2.42 17.63 -25.21
N ILE A 168 -2.95 17.75 -26.42
CA ILE A 168 -2.20 17.84 -27.67
C ILE A 168 -2.69 19.08 -28.41
N GLU A 169 -1.78 19.99 -28.73
CA GLU A 169 -2.06 21.12 -29.61
C GLU A 169 -1.82 20.69 -31.06
N VAL A 170 -2.85 20.85 -31.90
CA VAL A 170 -2.74 20.53 -33.33
C VAL A 170 -3.15 21.74 -34.15
N THR A 171 -2.18 22.28 -34.89
CA THR A 171 -2.36 23.44 -35.77
C THR A 171 -1.98 23.07 -37.20
N CYS A 172 -2.85 23.40 -38.15
CA CYS A 172 -2.56 23.30 -39.58
C CYS A 172 -2.99 24.59 -40.27
N PHE A 173 -2.08 25.22 -41.01
CA PHE A 173 -2.29 26.51 -41.67
C PHE A 173 -2.63 26.39 -43.17
N GLY A 174 -2.76 25.17 -43.69
CA GLY A 174 -3.12 24.91 -45.09
C GLY A 174 -4.63 25.01 -45.36
N TYR A 175 -5.00 25.19 -46.64
CA TYR A 175 -6.40 25.30 -47.07
C TYR A 175 -7.23 24.05 -46.74
N GLU A 176 -6.60 22.87 -46.72
CA GLU A 176 -7.20 21.58 -46.32
C GLU A 176 -6.92 21.21 -44.84
N GLY A 177 -6.58 22.19 -44.00
CA GLY A 177 -6.07 21.94 -42.64
C GLY A 177 -7.04 21.19 -41.73
N ILE A 178 -8.35 21.38 -41.90
CA ILE A 178 -9.38 20.68 -41.11
C ILE A 178 -9.38 19.18 -41.43
N ASP A 179 -9.25 18.82 -42.71
CA ASP A 179 -9.27 17.42 -43.13
C ASP A 179 -7.98 16.71 -42.73
N ALA A 180 -6.83 17.39 -42.81
CA ALA A 180 -5.54 16.88 -42.30
C ALA A 180 -5.58 16.60 -40.79
N VAL A 181 -6.21 17.48 -39.99
CA VAL A 181 -6.36 17.26 -38.54
C VAL A 181 -7.31 16.08 -38.27
N LYS A 182 -8.41 15.96 -39.01
CA LYS A 182 -9.33 14.82 -38.87
C LYS A 182 -8.68 13.48 -39.25
N THR A 183 -7.89 13.41 -40.33
CA THR A 183 -7.17 12.19 -40.71
C THR A 183 -6.12 11.83 -39.66
N ALA A 184 -5.36 12.80 -39.15
CA ALA A 184 -4.38 12.55 -38.09
C ALA A 184 -5.03 11.96 -36.82
N LEU A 185 -6.18 12.52 -36.40
CA LEU A 185 -6.93 12.02 -35.25
C LEU A 185 -7.52 10.62 -35.49
N ARG A 186 -8.05 10.36 -36.69
CA ARG A 186 -8.56 9.02 -37.05
C ARG A 186 -7.44 7.97 -37.14
N CYS A 187 -6.26 8.33 -37.65
CA CYS A 187 -5.09 7.45 -37.65
C CYS A 187 -4.64 7.11 -36.22
N ALA A 188 -4.76 8.06 -35.28
CA ALA A 188 -4.48 7.81 -33.86
C ALA A 188 -5.50 6.84 -33.24
N GLU A 189 -6.79 6.98 -33.56
CA GLU A 189 -7.83 6.04 -33.12
C GLU A 189 -7.74 4.66 -33.81
N ALA A 190 -7.24 4.60 -35.03
CA ALA A 190 -7.06 3.35 -35.77
C ALA A 190 -5.92 2.47 -35.24
N LYS A 191 -4.92 3.06 -34.56
CA LYS A 191 -3.85 2.33 -33.84
C LYS A 191 -4.31 1.82 -32.47
N ASN A 192 -5.55 1.36 -32.37
CA ASN A 192 -6.11 0.80 -31.16
C ASN A 192 -5.76 -0.70 -31.08
N THR A 193 -4.86 -1.06 -30.17
CA THR A 193 -4.57 -2.45 -29.83
C THR A 193 -5.61 -2.96 -28.84
N ALA A 194 -5.93 -4.27 -28.83
CA ALA A 194 -6.93 -4.87 -27.94
C ALA A 194 -6.77 -4.47 -26.45
N ASP A 195 -5.53 -4.19 -26.05
CA ASP A 195 -5.13 -3.77 -24.72
C ASP A 195 -5.14 -2.24 -24.51
N THR A 196 -4.76 -1.45 -25.51
CA THR A 196 -4.62 0.01 -25.40
C THR A 196 -5.71 0.78 -26.14
N GLN A 197 -6.77 1.17 -25.42
CA GLN A 197 -7.85 1.99 -25.97
C GLN A 197 -7.48 3.48 -25.97
N VAL A 198 -7.24 4.03 -27.15
CA VAL A 198 -7.09 5.48 -27.39
C VAL A 198 -8.47 6.09 -27.64
N LYS A 199 -8.82 7.16 -26.93
CA LYS A 199 -9.99 8.01 -27.21
C LYS A 199 -9.54 9.45 -27.28
N VAL A 200 -9.76 10.11 -28.41
CA VAL A 200 -9.48 11.53 -28.55
C VAL A 200 -10.78 12.33 -28.42
N LYS A 201 -10.73 13.45 -27.69
CA LYS A 201 -11.83 14.38 -27.54
C LYS A 201 -11.35 15.79 -27.86
N LEU A 202 -12.18 16.54 -28.59
CA LEU A 202 -11.95 17.96 -28.77
C LEU A 202 -12.31 18.68 -27.46
N VAL A 203 -11.38 19.50 -26.94
CA VAL A 203 -11.61 20.34 -25.76
C VAL A 203 -11.98 21.75 -26.22
N SER A 204 -11.08 22.37 -26.98
CA SER A 204 -11.27 23.71 -27.58
C SER A 204 -10.22 23.90 -28.68
N PRO A 205 -10.51 24.44 -29.87
CA PRO A 205 -9.46 24.70 -30.86
C PRO A 205 -8.36 25.63 -30.28
N PRO A 206 -7.05 25.34 -30.43
CA PRO A 206 -6.37 24.22 -31.11
C PRO A 206 -6.02 23.00 -30.21
N LEU A 207 -6.56 22.93 -28.99
CA LEU A 207 -6.34 21.89 -27.98
C LEU A 207 -7.26 20.67 -28.13
N TYR A 208 -6.63 19.50 -28.20
CA TYR A 208 -7.28 18.19 -28.22
C TYR A 208 -6.84 17.37 -27.01
N GLY A 209 -7.78 16.81 -26.27
CA GLY A 209 -7.50 15.93 -25.14
C GLY A 209 -7.50 14.47 -25.60
N MET A 210 -6.34 13.81 -25.53
CA MET A 210 -6.23 12.38 -25.76
C MET A 210 -6.28 11.63 -24.43
N SER A 211 -7.08 10.58 -24.38
CA SER A 211 -7.12 9.65 -23.25
C SER A 211 -6.74 8.25 -23.73
N LEU A 212 -5.70 7.70 -23.12
CA LEU A 212 -5.19 6.37 -23.40
C LEU A 212 -5.46 5.50 -22.18
N ARG A 213 -6.13 4.37 -22.37
CA ARG A 213 -6.25 3.33 -21.35
C ARG A 213 -5.14 2.30 -21.61
N VAL A 214 -4.18 2.18 -20.69
CA VAL A 214 -3.06 1.23 -20.80
C VAL A 214 -3.23 0.14 -19.75
N PRO A 215 -3.17 -1.15 -20.11
CA PRO A 215 -2.96 -2.22 -19.15
C PRO A 215 -1.48 -2.24 -18.76
N TYR A 216 -1.21 -2.47 -17.49
CA TYR A 216 0.15 -2.47 -16.95
C TYR A 216 0.92 -3.72 -17.37
#